data_AF-A0AAW2JS62-F1
#
_entry.id   AF-A0AAW2JS62-F1
#
_cell.length_a   1.000
_cell.length_b   1.000
_cell.length_c   1.000
_cell.angle_alpha   90.00
_cell.angle_beta   90.00
_cell.angle_gamma   90.00
#
_symmetry.space_group_name_H-M   'P 1'
#
loop_
_entity.id
_entity.type
_entity.pdbx_description
1 polymer ?
#
loop_
_entity_poly.entity_id
_entity_poly.type
_entity_poly.pdbx_seq_one_letter_code
_entity_poly.pdbx_strand_id
1 'polypeptide(L)'
;MTNPTTILQLATTTATSKRLKRHHHTTEDDRHQSLLPGIPDHIAQLCLSLVPPSLLYSVCRSWRRLIYSPSFPPFLSLYALFSPTESQPHLSNSVEFCSFDPISCKWQLLPAPPADPPLSFLFRHPSFISRKLPIQSVAVSGNLVVLAATDDNFLPALSQPLVFNSFSEKWARGPPLPAPRRWCAAGTTRGAVYVASGIGSHYNTDVARSVEKWDLTNQRQRSWIWEKMGKLKDGKFSRDAIEAVGWRGKLCMVNVGRRDWEGRGRIRGEMPAGWRGPAAAMEEETIYVVDESKGSLKKYDHVKDAWVEIVENEMLKGAQQVAAAGGRVCVLCADGVRITVVDVAAARQWVVDVPSGFQVMAVHILPRLSHSDFRTK
;
A
#
# COMPACT_ATOMS: atom_id res chain seq x y z
N MET A 1 -72.80 -8.45 -48.51
CA MET A 1 -72.08 -7.82 -47.38
C MET A 1 -71.88 -8.87 -46.31
N THR A 2 -70.80 -8.76 -45.53
CA THR A 2 -70.34 -9.68 -44.44
C THR A 2 -69.75 -11.04 -44.85
N ASN A 3 -68.45 -11.19 -44.53
CA ASN A 3 -67.72 -12.43 -44.20
C ASN A 3 -68.21 -13.02 -42.86
N PRO A 4 -67.69 -14.17 -42.35
CA PRO A 4 -66.86 -15.23 -42.97
C PRO A 4 -67.39 -16.65 -42.62
N THR A 5 -66.69 -17.71 -43.07
CA THR A 5 -66.30 -18.94 -42.34
C THR A 5 -66.01 -20.02 -43.39
N THR A 6 -64.86 -20.71 -43.36
CA THR A 6 -64.78 -22.19 -43.40
C THR A 6 -63.35 -22.65 -43.11
N ILE A 7 -63.34 -23.74 -42.35
CA ILE A 7 -62.32 -24.46 -41.62
C ILE A 7 -61.64 -25.55 -42.46
N LEU A 8 -60.33 -25.72 -42.17
CA LEU A 8 -59.43 -26.89 -42.16
C LEU A 8 -59.20 -27.83 -43.36
N GLN A 9 -57.89 -27.87 -43.66
CA GLN A 9 -56.98 -29.01 -43.84
C GLN A 9 -57.10 -29.95 -45.05
N LEU A 10 -56.03 -29.92 -45.86
CA LEU A 10 -55.56 -31.04 -46.66
C LEU A 10 -54.04 -31.20 -46.48
N ALA A 11 -53.64 -32.47 -46.28
CA ALA A 11 -52.26 -32.94 -46.24
C ALA A 11 -51.62 -32.90 -47.63
N THR A 12 -50.29 -32.78 -47.72
CA THR A 12 -49.42 -33.81 -48.33
C THR A 12 -47.93 -33.49 -48.24
N THR A 13 -47.19 -34.59 -48.19
CA THR A 13 -45.75 -34.87 -48.04
C THR A 13 -44.80 -34.35 -49.13
N THR A 14 -43.50 -34.28 -48.75
CA THR A 14 -42.25 -34.68 -49.44
C THR A 14 -41.17 -33.59 -49.32
N ALA A 15 -39.86 -33.83 -49.15
CA ALA A 15 -39.02 -35.02 -49.13
C ALA A 15 -37.78 -34.75 -48.24
N THR A 16 -37.25 -35.81 -47.64
CA THR A 16 -35.99 -35.82 -46.90
C THR A 16 -34.80 -35.99 -47.86
N SER A 17 -33.75 -35.18 -47.68
CA SER A 17 -32.40 -35.54 -48.13
C SER A 17 -31.43 -35.47 -46.94
N LYS A 18 -30.80 -36.60 -46.65
CA LYS A 18 -29.84 -36.78 -45.56
C LYS A 18 -28.49 -36.16 -45.97
N ARG A 19 -27.96 -35.22 -45.17
CA ARG A 19 -26.53 -34.86 -45.22
C ARG A 19 -25.81 -35.47 -44.02
N LEU A 20 -24.85 -36.34 -44.33
CA LEU A 20 -24.01 -37.13 -43.44
C LEU A 20 -23.37 -36.27 -42.32
N LYS A 21 -23.57 -36.68 -41.06
CA LYS A 21 -22.78 -36.22 -39.91
C LYS A 21 -21.35 -36.73 -40.08
N ARG A 22 -20.40 -35.81 -40.27
CA ARG A 22 -18.97 -36.09 -40.13
C ARG A 22 -18.65 -36.03 -38.64
N HIS A 23 -18.55 -37.19 -38.00
CA HIS A 23 -17.99 -37.32 -36.66
C HIS A 23 -16.52 -36.90 -36.70
N HIS A 24 -16.23 -35.65 -36.33
CA HIS A 24 -14.92 -35.33 -35.79
C HIS A 24 -14.94 -35.72 -34.32
N HIS A 25 -14.10 -36.70 -33.97
CA HIS A 25 -13.65 -36.90 -32.61
C HIS A 25 -13.13 -35.56 -32.07
N THR A 26 -13.94 -34.90 -31.26
CA THR A 26 -13.47 -33.89 -30.31
C THR A 26 -12.67 -34.64 -29.25
N THR A 27 -11.38 -34.82 -29.50
CA THR A 27 -10.42 -34.94 -28.41
C THR A 27 -10.53 -33.68 -27.58
N GLU A 28 -10.85 -33.86 -26.30
CA GLU A 28 -10.78 -32.84 -25.26
C GLU A 28 -9.32 -32.37 -25.14
N ASP A 29 -8.91 -31.47 -26.03
CA ASP A 29 -7.70 -30.69 -25.89
C ASP A 29 -8.16 -29.30 -25.45
N ASP A 30 -8.05 -29.03 -24.16
CA ASP A 30 -8.38 -27.76 -23.54
C ASP A 30 -7.36 -26.73 -24.07
N ARG A 31 -7.64 -26.22 -25.28
CA ARG A 31 -6.75 -25.44 -26.14
C ARG A 31 -6.00 -24.40 -25.32
N HIS A 32 -4.73 -24.70 -25.01
CA HIS A 32 -3.76 -23.71 -24.56
C HIS A 32 -3.68 -22.63 -25.64
N GLN A 33 -4.41 -21.54 -25.45
CA GLN A 33 -4.30 -20.35 -26.28
C GLN A 33 -2.95 -19.71 -25.95
N SER A 34 -1.98 -19.86 -26.86
CA SER A 34 -0.70 -19.17 -26.79
C SER A 34 -0.91 -17.67 -26.53
N LEU A 35 -0.10 -17.11 -25.62
CA LEU A 35 -0.21 -15.71 -25.22
C LEU A 35 0.10 -14.77 -26.39
N LEU A 36 1.15 -15.09 -27.16
CA LEU A 36 1.51 -14.39 -28.38
C LEU A 36 1.73 -15.42 -29.50
N PRO A 37 1.11 -15.24 -30.69
CA PRO A 37 1.31 -16.16 -31.81
C PRO A 37 2.78 -16.31 -32.18
N GLY A 38 3.26 -17.54 -32.30
CA GLY A 38 4.64 -17.84 -32.73
C GLY A 38 5.73 -17.63 -31.68
N ILE A 39 5.37 -17.29 -30.44
CA ILE A 39 6.32 -17.08 -29.33
C ILE A 39 5.99 -18.06 -28.20
N PRO A 40 6.98 -18.75 -27.60
CA PRO A 40 6.75 -19.55 -26.41
C PRO A 40 6.19 -18.73 -25.24
N ASP A 41 5.26 -19.29 -24.47
CA ASP A 41 4.55 -18.55 -23.42
C ASP A 41 5.48 -17.89 -22.40
N HIS A 42 6.60 -18.51 -22.03
CA HIS A 42 7.56 -17.91 -21.09
C HIS A 42 8.18 -16.61 -21.62
N ILE A 43 8.48 -16.52 -22.93
CA ILE A 43 8.96 -15.29 -23.56
C ILE A 43 7.81 -14.29 -23.71
N ALA A 44 6.63 -14.76 -24.09
CA ALA A 44 5.45 -13.91 -24.21
C ALA A 44 5.10 -13.23 -22.88
N GLN A 45 5.23 -13.94 -21.75
CA GLN A 45 5.05 -13.39 -20.41
C GLN A 45 6.05 -12.27 -20.10
N LEU A 46 7.33 -12.43 -20.48
CA LEU A 46 8.34 -11.39 -20.32
C LEU A 46 8.04 -10.16 -21.18
N CYS A 47 7.56 -10.35 -22.42
CA CYS A 47 7.17 -9.23 -23.27
C CYS A 47 5.95 -8.50 -22.71
N LEU A 48 4.92 -9.24 -22.30
CA LEU A 48 3.68 -8.66 -21.79
C LEU A 48 3.88 -7.99 -20.42
N SER A 49 4.83 -8.44 -19.60
CA SER A 49 5.11 -7.79 -18.31
C SER A 49 5.69 -6.37 -18.43
N LEU A 50 6.22 -6.01 -19.60
CA LEU A 50 6.67 -4.65 -19.91
C LEU A 50 5.51 -3.70 -20.24
N VAL A 51 4.31 -4.24 -20.49
CA VAL A 51 3.13 -3.46 -20.86
C VAL A 51 2.33 -3.14 -19.60
N PRO A 52 1.80 -1.90 -19.47
CA PRO A 52 0.91 -1.54 -18.37
C PRO A 52 -0.25 -2.54 -18.18
N PRO A 53 -0.48 -3.05 -16.96
CA PRO A 53 -1.52 -4.04 -16.69
C PRO A 53 -2.93 -3.60 -17.13
N SER A 54 -3.24 -2.30 -17.09
CA SER A 54 -4.52 -1.76 -17.57
C SER A 54 -4.73 -2.00 -19.07
N LEU A 55 -3.67 -1.87 -19.88
CA LEU A 55 -3.72 -2.17 -21.31
C LEU A 55 -3.88 -3.66 -21.53
N LEU A 56 -3.08 -4.49 -20.86
CA LEU A 56 -3.19 -5.95 -20.93
C LEU A 56 -4.61 -6.44 -20.60
N TYR A 57 -5.25 -5.83 -19.59
CA TYR A 57 -6.60 -6.19 -19.15
C TYR A 57 -7.66 -5.94 -20.24
N SER A 58 -7.44 -4.92 -21.08
CA SER A 58 -8.37 -4.50 -22.13
C SER A 58 -8.28 -5.31 -23.42
N VAL A 59 -7.13 -5.92 -23.73
CA VAL A 59 -6.86 -6.51 -25.07
C VAL A 59 -7.59 -7.83 -25.30
N CYS A 60 -7.36 -8.85 -24.46
CA CYS A 60 -8.00 -10.15 -24.64
C CYS A 60 -8.14 -10.93 -23.32
N ARG A 61 -8.97 -11.98 -23.32
CA ARG A 61 -9.20 -12.81 -22.11
C ARG A 61 -7.94 -13.54 -21.64
N SER A 62 -7.08 -13.98 -22.56
CA SER A 62 -5.85 -14.69 -22.21
C SER A 62 -4.86 -13.78 -21.47
N TRP A 63 -4.63 -12.55 -21.98
CA TRP A 63 -3.76 -11.58 -21.32
C TRP A 63 -4.37 -11.07 -20.02
N ARG A 64 -5.69 -10.91 -19.96
CA ARG A 64 -6.37 -10.61 -18.71
C ARG A 64 -6.10 -11.69 -17.65
N ARG A 65 -6.24 -12.98 -18.01
CA ARG A 65 -5.92 -14.09 -17.11
C ARG A 65 -4.46 -14.09 -16.69
N LEU A 66 -3.55 -13.73 -17.60
CA LEU A 66 -2.12 -13.63 -17.29
C LEU A 66 -1.87 -12.66 -16.13
N ILE A 67 -2.51 -11.48 -16.11
CA ILE A 67 -2.33 -10.48 -15.02
C ILE A 67 -2.71 -11.04 -13.64
N TYR A 68 -3.62 -12.00 -13.59
CA TYR A 68 -4.03 -12.68 -12.36
C TYR A 68 -3.25 -13.97 -12.08
N SER A 69 -2.34 -14.36 -12.98
CA SER A 69 -1.48 -15.52 -12.81
C SER A 69 -0.35 -15.23 -11.82
N PRO A 70 0.05 -16.21 -10.98
CA PRO A 70 1.25 -16.10 -10.15
C PRO A 70 2.55 -15.87 -10.94
N SER A 71 2.56 -16.18 -12.24
CA SER A 71 3.72 -15.99 -13.13
C SER A 71 3.88 -14.54 -13.62
N PHE A 72 2.84 -13.72 -13.51
CA PHE A 72 2.94 -12.31 -13.90
C PHE A 72 3.57 -11.51 -12.75
N PRO A 73 4.54 -10.62 -13.03
CA PRO A 73 5.17 -9.84 -11.99
C PRO A 73 4.12 -9.05 -11.18
N PRO A 74 4.25 -9.00 -9.84
CA PRO A 74 3.35 -8.22 -9.02
C PRO A 74 3.47 -6.75 -9.44
N PHE A 75 2.35 -6.19 -9.88
CA PHE A 75 2.24 -4.75 -10.06
C PHE A 75 1.66 -4.13 -8.80
N LEU A 76 1.92 -2.85 -8.62
CA LEU A 76 1.67 -2.15 -7.37
C LEU A 76 0.23 -1.68 -7.27
N SER A 77 -0.23 -1.62 -6.03
CA SER A 77 -1.54 -1.13 -5.60
C SER A 77 -1.34 -0.16 -4.45
N LEU A 78 -2.26 0.78 -4.31
CA LEU A 78 -2.27 1.72 -3.20
C LEU A 78 -3.05 1.08 -2.05
N TYR A 79 -2.47 1.11 -0.85
CA TYR A 79 -3.10 0.66 0.37
C TYR A 79 -3.31 1.86 1.28
N ALA A 80 -4.44 1.89 1.98
CA ALA A 80 -4.77 2.98 2.87
C ALA A 80 -5.44 2.48 4.14
N LEU A 81 -5.19 3.21 5.23
CA LEU A 81 -5.90 3.06 6.50
C LEU A 81 -6.94 4.18 6.57
N PHE A 82 -8.21 3.82 6.73
CA PHE A 82 -9.31 4.75 6.82
C PHE A 82 -9.88 4.80 8.24
N SER A 83 -10.29 5.99 8.64
CA SER A 83 -11.10 6.26 9.83
C SER A 83 -12.44 6.85 9.38
N PRO A 84 -13.57 6.39 9.91
CA PRO A 84 -14.86 7.03 9.66
C PRO A 84 -14.86 8.50 10.14
N THR A 85 -15.49 9.38 9.36
CA THR A 85 -15.64 10.81 9.67
C THR A 85 -16.96 11.09 10.40
N GLU A 86 -18.01 10.30 10.13
CA GLU A 86 -19.28 10.41 10.83
C GLU A 86 -19.22 9.70 12.18
N SER A 87 -19.29 10.50 13.24
CA SER A 87 -19.30 10.06 14.63
C SER A 87 -20.61 9.36 14.97
N GLN A 88 -20.75 8.08 14.59
CA GLN A 88 -21.48 7.19 15.48
C GLN A 88 -20.59 6.95 16.71
N PRO A 89 -21.08 7.18 17.94
CA PRO A 89 -20.27 7.09 19.16
C PRO A 89 -19.61 5.72 19.37
N HIS A 90 -20.06 4.67 18.67
CA HIS A 90 -19.49 3.32 18.71
C HIS A 90 -18.39 3.05 17.66
N LEU A 91 -18.22 3.89 16.64
CA LEU A 91 -17.26 3.68 15.53
C LEU A 91 -16.07 4.65 15.55
N SER A 92 -16.00 5.56 16.52
CA SER A 92 -14.99 6.63 16.56
C SER A 92 -13.53 6.16 16.59
N ASN A 93 -13.30 4.87 16.88
CA ASN A 93 -11.98 4.26 17.02
C ASN A 93 -11.77 3.05 16.10
N SER A 94 -12.67 2.82 15.13
CA SER A 94 -12.48 1.74 14.16
C SER A 94 -11.52 2.18 13.05
N VAL A 95 -10.71 1.23 12.59
CA VAL A 95 -9.83 1.40 11.44
C VAL A 95 -10.25 0.42 10.36
N GLU A 96 -10.41 0.93 9.14
CA GLU A 96 -10.60 0.09 7.96
C GLU A 96 -9.31 0.03 7.17
N PHE A 97 -8.95 -1.15 6.71
CA PHE A 97 -7.79 -1.35 5.85
C PHE A 97 -8.29 -1.61 4.44
N CYS A 98 -7.85 -0.81 3.48
CA CYS A 98 -8.33 -0.86 2.11
C CYS A 98 -7.17 -0.93 1.11
N SER A 99 -7.41 -1.56 -0.04
CA SER A 99 -6.53 -1.55 -1.21
C SER A 99 -7.28 -0.98 -2.41
N PHE A 100 -6.66 -0.06 -3.15
CA PHE A 100 -7.18 0.50 -4.38
C PHE A 100 -6.65 -0.28 -5.58
N ASP A 101 -7.52 -1.03 -6.25
CA ASP A 101 -7.16 -1.76 -7.45
C ASP A 101 -7.00 -0.80 -8.66
N PRO A 102 -5.79 -0.64 -9.22
CA PRO A 102 -5.54 0.31 -10.31
C PRO A 102 -6.12 -0.15 -11.66
N ILE A 103 -6.60 -1.39 -11.79
CA ILE A 103 -7.27 -1.87 -13.00
C ILE A 103 -8.75 -1.51 -12.97
N SER A 104 -9.44 -1.86 -11.87
CA SER A 104 -10.87 -1.59 -11.72
C SER A 104 -11.18 -0.18 -11.22
N CYS A 105 -10.16 0.58 -10.79
CA CYS A 105 -10.28 1.89 -10.16
C CYS A 105 -11.23 1.90 -8.96
N LYS A 106 -11.15 0.85 -8.13
CA LYS A 106 -12.03 0.66 -6.96
C LYS A 106 -11.24 0.35 -5.71
N TRP A 107 -11.69 0.95 -4.60
CA TRP A 107 -11.29 0.53 -3.26
C TRP A 107 -11.94 -0.81 -2.90
N GLN A 108 -11.15 -1.69 -2.31
CA GLN A 108 -11.55 -3.00 -1.82
C GLN A 108 -11.12 -3.10 -0.36
N LEU A 109 -12.03 -3.54 0.51
CA LEU A 109 -11.76 -3.77 1.92
C LEU A 109 -10.85 -5.01 2.06
N LEU A 110 -9.81 -4.91 2.89
CA LEU A 110 -9.00 -6.06 3.24
C LEU A 110 -9.77 -6.97 4.21
N PRO A 111 -9.41 -8.27 4.30
CA PRO A 111 -9.93 -9.14 5.34
C PRO A 111 -9.80 -8.53 6.73
N ALA A 112 -10.74 -8.83 7.64
CA ALA A 112 -10.67 -8.31 8.98
C ALA A 112 -9.40 -8.82 9.71
N PRO A 113 -8.67 -7.95 10.42
CA PRO A 113 -7.55 -8.37 11.26
C PRO A 113 -8.03 -9.24 12.44
N PRO A 114 -7.12 -9.91 13.17
CA PRO A 114 -7.49 -10.81 14.27
C PRO A 114 -8.28 -10.07 15.36
N ALA A 115 -9.41 -10.66 15.77
CA ALA A 115 -10.39 -10.01 16.65
C ALA A 115 -9.99 -9.93 18.14
N ASP A 116 -9.01 -10.71 18.58
CA ASP A 116 -8.57 -10.76 19.99
C ASP A 116 -7.09 -10.41 20.15
N PRO A 117 -6.75 -9.32 20.88
CA PRO A 117 -7.67 -8.34 21.47
C PRO A 117 -8.36 -7.48 20.40
N PRO A 118 -9.53 -6.89 20.70
CA PRO A 118 -10.24 -6.01 19.79
C PRO A 118 -9.37 -4.80 19.44
N LEU A 119 -9.35 -4.44 18.16
CA LEU A 119 -8.59 -3.30 17.68
C LEU A 119 -9.42 -2.03 17.82
N SER A 120 -9.05 -1.21 18.81
CA SER A 120 -9.55 0.16 18.99
C SER A 120 -8.36 1.10 18.95
N PHE A 121 -8.34 2.01 17.98
CA PHE A 121 -7.31 3.04 17.87
C PHE A 121 -7.95 4.40 18.12
N LEU A 122 -7.49 5.08 19.17
CA LEU A 122 -7.90 6.44 19.47
C LEU A 122 -7.24 7.39 18.47
N PHE A 123 -8.04 7.97 17.58
CA PHE A 123 -7.57 8.88 16.52
C PHE A 123 -7.66 10.35 16.92
N ARG A 124 -8.73 10.70 17.63
CA ARG A 124 -9.00 12.04 18.12
C ARG A 124 -9.55 11.92 19.51
N HIS A 125 -9.26 12.94 20.31
CA HIS A 125 -9.83 13.04 21.63
C HIS A 125 -10.31 14.48 21.85
N PRO A 126 -11.50 14.70 22.45
CA PRO A 126 -12.08 16.03 22.61
C PRO A 126 -11.13 17.03 23.31
N SER A 127 -10.32 16.57 24.26
CA SER A 127 -9.31 17.41 24.95
C SER A 127 -8.09 17.77 24.09
N PHE A 128 -7.90 17.12 22.94
CA PHE A 128 -6.77 17.33 22.02
C PHE A 128 -7.27 17.87 20.66
N ILE A 129 -7.96 19.02 20.70
CA ILE A 129 -8.73 19.59 19.60
C ILE A 129 -7.93 19.76 18.29
N SER A 130 -6.62 20.00 18.38
CA SER A 130 -5.75 20.22 17.22
C SER A 130 -4.83 19.04 16.87
N ARG A 131 -4.91 17.92 17.58
CA ARG A 131 -3.95 16.81 17.41
C ARG A 131 -4.66 15.52 16.99
N LYS A 132 -4.28 15.02 15.81
CA LYS A 132 -4.56 13.65 15.41
C LYS A 132 -3.53 12.72 16.07
N LEU A 133 -3.99 11.61 16.61
CA LEU A 133 -3.14 10.57 17.16
C LEU A 133 -2.75 9.60 16.03
N PRO A 134 -1.44 9.42 15.76
CA PRO A 134 -0.97 8.71 14.58
C PRO A 134 -0.99 7.18 14.76
N ILE A 135 -1.14 6.48 13.64
CA ILE A 135 -0.86 5.04 13.52
C ILE A 135 0.46 4.87 12.77
N GLN A 136 1.49 4.33 13.44
CA GLN A 136 2.72 3.97 12.77
C GLN A 136 2.56 2.67 12.03
N SER A 137 2.69 2.75 10.72
CA SER A 137 2.61 1.62 9.81
C SER A 137 3.66 1.76 8.73
N VAL A 138 4.09 0.63 8.16
CA VAL A 138 5.10 0.58 7.09
C VAL A 138 4.77 -0.51 6.08
N ALA A 139 5.22 -0.34 4.84
CA ALA A 139 5.24 -1.38 3.83
C ALA A 139 6.64 -2.01 3.72
N VAL A 140 6.72 -3.33 3.76
CA VAL A 140 7.99 -4.07 3.61
C VAL A 140 7.76 -5.45 3.01
N SER A 141 8.50 -5.79 1.95
CA SER A 141 8.52 -7.14 1.35
C SER A 141 7.12 -7.73 1.07
N GLY A 142 6.18 -6.90 0.58
CA GLY A 142 4.79 -7.31 0.32
C GLY A 142 3.90 -7.43 1.56
N ASN A 143 4.35 -6.89 2.69
CA ASN A 143 3.57 -6.86 3.94
C ASN A 143 3.28 -5.43 4.36
N LEU A 144 2.03 -5.17 4.75
CA LEU A 144 1.64 -3.98 5.48
C LEU A 144 1.77 -4.30 6.97
N VAL A 145 2.62 -3.55 7.67
CA VAL A 145 2.90 -3.76 9.09
C VAL A 145 2.40 -2.58 9.90
N VAL A 146 1.45 -2.80 10.81
CA VAL A 146 0.99 -1.81 11.78
C VAL A 146 1.75 -2.02 13.09
N LEU A 147 2.54 -1.03 13.48
CA LEU A 147 3.55 -1.15 14.54
C LEU A 147 3.10 -0.55 15.87
N ALA A 148 2.47 0.62 15.82
CA ALA A 148 2.12 1.37 17.02
C ALA A 148 0.90 2.26 16.78
N ALA A 149 0.05 2.36 17.78
CA ALA A 149 -1.09 3.26 17.82
C ALA A 149 -1.39 3.61 19.29
N THR A 150 -2.32 4.54 19.52
CA THR A 150 -2.79 4.91 20.85
C THR A 150 -4.18 4.30 21.07
N ASP A 151 -4.44 3.73 22.25
CA ASP A 151 -5.77 3.26 22.63
C ASP A 151 -6.57 4.35 23.37
N ASP A 152 -7.79 4.02 23.76
CA ASP A 152 -8.72 4.92 24.44
C ASP A 152 -8.25 5.37 25.83
N ASN A 153 -7.38 4.58 26.46
CA ASN A 153 -6.77 4.91 27.75
C ASN A 153 -5.46 5.68 27.60
N PHE A 154 -5.13 6.13 26.38
CA PHE A 154 -3.85 6.75 26.08
C PHE A 154 -2.67 5.84 26.44
N LEU A 155 -2.78 4.55 26.15
CA LEU A 155 -1.72 3.56 26.26
C LEU A 155 -1.33 3.06 24.86
N PRO A 156 -0.21 2.33 24.72
CA PRO A 156 0.11 1.64 23.48
C PRO A 156 -0.99 0.62 23.12
N ALA A 157 -1.63 0.80 21.97
CA ALA A 157 -2.72 -0.08 21.53
C ALA A 157 -2.25 -1.47 21.07
N LEU A 158 -0.95 -1.62 20.79
CA LEU A 158 -0.37 -2.83 20.20
C LEU A 158 0.80 -3.33 21.06
N SER A 159 0.67 -4.56 21.56
CA SER A 159 1.77 -5.31 22.17
C SER A 159 2.57 -6.12 21.13
N GLN A 160 1.96 -6.43 19.99
CA GLN A 160 2.58 -7.06 18.84
C GLN A 160 2.15 -6.33 17.56
N PRO A 161 3.00 -6.22 16.54
CA PRO A 161 2.59 -5.66 15.25
C PRO A 161 1.48 -6.49 14.60
N LEU A 162 0.63 -5.85 13.81
CA LEU A 162 -0.25 -6.53 12.87
C LEU A 162 0.43 -6.59 11.50
N VAL A 163 0.37 -7.74 10.85
CA VAL A 163 1.07 -8.00 9.59
C VAL A 163 0.06 -8.51 8.58
N PHE A 164 -0.27 -7.70 7.58
CA PHE A 164 -1.06 -8.15 6.45
C PHE A 164 -0.15 -8.49 5.28
N ASN A 165 -0.28 -9.69 4.73
CA ASN A 165 0.50 -10.13 3.58
C ASN A 165 -0.35 -10.05 2.31
N SER A 166 0.07 -9.25 1.32
CA SER A 166 -0.72 -8.97 0.11
C SER A 166 -0.87 -10.18 -0.84
N PHE A 167 0.01 -11.18 -0.75
CA PHE A 167 0.00 -12.36 -1.62
C PHE A 167 -0.83 -13.52 -1.09
N SER A 168 -0.94 -13.63 0.23
CA SER A 168 -1.77 -14.63 0.90
C SER A 168 -3.12 -14.07 1.35
N GLU A 169 -3.25 -12.74 1.34
CA GLU A 169 -4.42 -11.99 1.79
C GLU A 169 -4.80 -12.34 3.24
N LYS A 170 -3.78 -12.53 4.09
CA LYS A 170 -3.95 -12.95 5.47
C LYS A 170 -3.26 -12.00 6.42
N TRP A 171 -3.90 -11.82 7.57
CA TRP A 171 -3.31 -11.18 8.73
C TRP A 171 -2.59 -12.20 9.61
N ALA A 172 -1.49 -11.75 10.21
CA ALA A 172 -0.77 -12.45 11.26
C ALA A 172 -0.34 -11.45 12.34
N ARG A 173 -0.02 -11.96 13.53
CA ARG A 173 0.63 -11.17 14.59
C ARG A 173 2.14 -11.28 14.46
N GLY A 174 2.81 -10.14 14.51
CA GLY A 174 4.26 -10.02 14.52
C GLY A 174 4.87 -10.49 15.86
N PRO A 175 6.20 -10.40 16.01
CA PRO A 175 6.87 -10.67 17.27
C PRO A 175 6.44 -9.67 18.36
N PRO A 176 6.29 -10.09 19.64
CA PRO A 176 6.03 -9.18 20.74
C PRO A 176 7.04 -8.03 20.81
N LEU A 177 6.56 -6.80 20.87
CA LEU A 177 7.41 -5.63 21.02
C LEU A 177 8.13 -5.71 22.37
N PRO A 178 9.47 -5.54 22.44
CA PRO A 178 10.20 -5.51 23.70
C PRO A 178 9.69 -4.44 24.67
N ALA A 179 9.20 -3.33 24.12
CA ALA A 179 8.43 -2.32 24.84
C ALA A 179 7.31 -1.81 23.92
N PRO A 180 6.05 -2.19 24.18
CA PRO A 180 4.88 -1.61 23.53
C PRO A 180 4.92 -0.09 23.65
N ARG A 181 4.66 0.61 22.55
CA ARG A 181 4.86 2.06 22.48
C ARG A 181 3.92 2.72 21.48
N ARG A 182 3.83 4.04 21.63
CA ARG A 182 3.16 5.00 20.73
C ARG A 182 4.10 6.16 20.42
N TRP A 183 3.75 6.93 19.39
CA TRP A 183 4.50 8.13 18.97
C TRP A 183 6.00 7.87 18.80
N CYS A 184 6.29 6.80 18.06
CA CYS A 184 7.63 6.33 17.79
C CYS A 184 8.03 6.63 16.34
N ALA A 185 9.33 6.52 16.08
CA ALA A 185 9.84 6.49 14.74
C ALA A 185 9.72 5.08 14.14
N ALA A 186 9.30 4.99 12.88
CA ALA A 186 9.19 3.73 12.17
C ALA A 186 9.68 3.88 10.73
N GLY A 187 10.37 2.85 10.22
CA GLY A 187 10.85 2.83 8.85
C GLY A 187 11.37 1.47 8.44
N THR A 188 11.72 1.35 7.17
CA THR A 188 12.15 0.08 6.56
C THR A 188 13.44 0.28 5.78
N THR A 189 14.33 -0.72 5.84
CA THR A 189 15.48 -0.81 4.94
C THR A 189 15.96 -2.24 4.85
N ARG A 190 16.38 -2.66 3.65
CA ARG A 190 16.87 -4.01 3.32
C ARG A 190 15.92 -5.11 3.78
N GLY A 191 14.62 -4.91 3.59
CA GLY A 191 13.58 -5.87 3.98
C GLY A 191 13.38 -6.04 5.49
N ALA A 192 13.98 -5.17 6.32
CA ALA A 192 13.77 -5.14 7.76
C ALA A 192 12.96 -3.92 8.18
N VAL A 193 12.17 -4.09 9.24
CA VAL A 193 11.43 -3.03 9.93
C VAL A 193 12.26 -2.53 11.10
N TYR A 194 12.23 -1.23 11.33
CA TYR A 194 12.85 -0.60 12.48
C TYR A 194 11.82 0.22 13.24
N VAL A 195 11.86 0.09 14.56
CA VAL A 195 11.08 0.91 15.50
C VAL A 195 12.06 1.56 16.46
N ALA A 196 11.99 2.87 16.58
CA ALA A 196 12.89 3.62 17.45
C ALA A 196 12.12 4.63 18.29
N SER A 197 12.61 4.89 19.51
CA SER A 197 12.01 5.87 20.42
C SER A 197 10.53 5.56 20.72
N GLY A 198 9.78 6.52 21.24
CA GLY A 198 8.36 6.43 21.58
C GLY A 198 8.11 6.46 23.08
N ILE A 199 6.84 6.43 23.44
CA ILE A 199 6.37 6.39 24.83
C ILE A 199 5.55 5.12 25.05
N GLY A 200 5.81 4.41 26.14
CA GLY A 200 5.01 3.28 26.59
C GLY A 200 3.75 3.73 27.34
N SER A 201 3.38 3.00 28.39
CA SER A 201 2.37 3.46 29.36
C SER A 201 2.79 4.75 30.07
N HIS A 202 4.08 4.83 30.40
CA HIS A 202 4.71 6.02 30.98
C HIS A 202 5.95 6.41 30.18
N TYR A 203 6.41 7.65 30.38
CA TYR A 203 7.69 8.07 29.82
C TYR A 203 8.83 7.28 30.46
N ASN A 204 9.67 6.70 29.61
CA ASN A 204 10.86 5.97 30.04
C ASN A 204 12.01 6.31 29.09
N THR A 205 13.12 6.78 29.63
CA THR A 205 14.29 7.23 28.86
C THR A 205 14.95 6.09 28.07
N ASP A 206 14.95 4.86 28.57
CA ASP A 206 15.48 3.70 27.86
C ASP A 206 14.62 3.34 26.64
N VAL A 207 13.29 3.44 26.76
CA VAL A 207 12.38 3.24 25.62
C VAL A 207 12.51 4.37 24.61
N ALA A 208 12.57 5.62 25.08
CA ALA A 208 12.74 6.79 24.23
C ALA A 208 14.07 6.76 23.44
N ARG A 209 15.08 6.03 23.92
CA ARG A 209 16.38 5.89 23.26
C ARG A 209 16.58 4.53 22.60
N SER A 210 15.66 3.58 22.75
CA SER A 210 15.82 2.24 22.16
C SER A 210 15.56 2.25 20.66
N VAL A 211 16.20 1.31 19.98
CA VAL A 211 16.02 1.02 18.57
C VAL A 211 15.92 -0.49 18.46
N GLU A 212 14.86 -0.97 17.83
CA GLU A 212 14.59 -2.39 17.61
C GLU A 212 14.51 -2.62 16.10
N LYS A 213 15.13 -3.69 15.60
CA LYS A 213 15.06 -4.15 14.21
C LYS A 213 14.34 -5.49 14.17
N TRP A 214 13.46 -5.67 13.20
CA TRP A 214 12.89 -6.95 12.88
C TRP A 214 13.12 -7.26 11.40
N ASP A 215 13.90 -8.31 11.12
CA ASP A 215 14.25 -8.72 9.76
C ASP A 215 13.22 -9.73 9.23
N LEU A 216 12.43 -9.33 8.22
CA LEU A 216 11.42 -10.20 7.61
C LEU A 216 12.02 -11.13 6.56
N THR A 217 13.26 -10.89 6.13
CA THR A 217 13.94 -11.69 5.10
C THR A 217 14.72 -12.85 5.68
N ASN A 218 14.94 -12.84 7.01
CA ASN A 218 15.76 -13.83 7.68
C ASN A 218 15.02 -15.18 7.83
N GLN A 219 15.02 -15.97 6.76
CA GLN A 219 14.42 -17.32 6.73
C GLN A 219 15.14 -18.35 7.61
N ARG A 220 16.32 -18.02 8.16
CA ARG A 220 17.06 -18.94 9.04
C ARG A 220 16.44 -19.03 10.42
N GLN A 221 15.66 -18.03 10.84
CA GLN A 221 14.96 -18.07 12.12
C GLN A 221 13.62 -18.78 11.97
N ARG A 222 13.36 -19.72 12.90
CA ARG A 222 12.09 -20.46 12.97
C ARG A 222 10.92 -19.58 13.41
N SER A 223 11.20 -18.43 14.02
CA SER A 223 10.19 -17.49 14.52
C SER A 223 10.68 -16.06 14.34
N TRP A 224 9.74 -15.13 14.18
CA TRP A 224 10.05 -13.71 14.17
C TRP A 224 10.53 -13.24 15.54
N ILE A 225 11.59 -12.42 15.56
CA ILE A 225 12.20 -11.89 16.79
C ILE A 225 12.67 -10.45 16.51
N TRP A 226 12.54 -9.58 17.52
CA TRP A 226 13.16 -8.26 17.53
C TRP A 226 14.63 -8.34 17.96
N GLU A 227 15.50 -7.72 17.17
CA GLU A 227 16.91 -7.51 17.47
C GLU A 227 17.12 -6.11 18.05
N LYS A 228 17.69 -6.06 19.25
CA LYS A 228 18.02 -4.79 19.90
C LYS A 228 19.24 -4.15 19.25
N MET A 229 19.08 -2.90 18.85
CA MET A 229 20.12 -2.12 18.20
C MET A 229 20.81 -1.14 19.17
N GLY A 230 21.79 -0.40 18.66
CA GLY A 230 22.41 0.71 19.38
C GLY A 230 21.37 1.77 19.79
N LYS A 231 21.59 2.40 20.96
CA LYS A 231 20.69 3.43 21.48
C LYS A 231 20.85 4.75 20.73
N LEU A 232 19.76 5.49 20.57
CA LEU A 232 19.81 6.89 20.15
C LEU A 232 20.56 7.75 21.18
N LYS A 233 21.12 8.87 20.72
CA LYS A 233 21.85 9.83 21.56
C LYS A 233 20.94 10.44 22.63
N ASP A 234 19.70 10.75 22.27
CA ASP A 234 18.68 11.35 23.12
C ASP A 234 17.29 10.77 22.79
N GLY A 235 16.30 11.06 23.63
CA GLY A 235 14.93 10.59 23.49
C GLY A 235 13.99 11.59 22.80
N LYS A 236 14.51 12.51 21.96
CA LYS A 236 13.72 13.63 21.43
C LYS A 236 12.54 13.21 20.57
N PHE A 237 12.59 12.02 19.98
CA PHE A 237 11.55 11.49 19.09
C PHE A 237 10.44 10.76 19.86
N SER A 238 10.34 10.89 21.19
CA SER A 238 9.42 10.07 21.99
C SER A 238 7.98 10.58 22.00
N ARG A 239 7.71 11.71 21.36
CA ARG A 239 6.41 12.40 21.41
C ARG A 239 5.85 12.70 20.02
N ASP A 240 6.43 12.10 19.00
CA ASP A 240 5.96 12.30 17.63
C ASP A 240 6.08 11.04 16.79
N ALA A 241 5.16 10.89 15.85
CA ALA A 241 5.21 9.85 14.85
C ALA A 241 6.17 10.28 13.74
N ILE A 242 7.36 9.69 13.72
CA ILE A 242 8.37 10.02 12.73
C ILE A 242 8.46 8.91 11.69
N GLU A 243 8.37 9.29 10.43
CA GLU A 243 8.67 8.39 9.32
C GLU A 243 10.19 8.38 9.06
N ALA A 244 10.79 7.20 9.16
CA ALA A 244 12.19 7.00 8.84
C ALA A 244 12.31 6.46 7.41
N VAL A 245 12.94 7.25 6.54
CA VAL A 245 13.12 6.93 5.13
C VAL A 245 14.33 6.03 4.94
N GLY A 246 14.12 4.84 4.38
CA GLY A 246 15.18 3.91 3.99
C GLY A 246 15.86 4.34 2.70
N TRP A 247 17.15 4.66 2.75
CA TRP A 247 17.93 5.06 1.59
C TRP A 247 19.32 4.43 1.62
N ARG A 248 19.64 3.63 0.60
CA ARG A 248 20.93 2.96 0.39
C ARG A 248 21.41 2.18 1.62
N GLY A 249 20.49 1.47 2.26
CA GLY A 249 20.79 0.70 3.47
C GLY A 249 20.91 1.51 4.76
N LYS A 250 20.52 2.78 4.76
CA LYS A 250 20.49 3.66 5.93
C LYS A 250 19.06 4.10 6.20
N LEU A 251 18.75 4.36 7.47
CA LEU A 251 17.51 5.01 7.84
C LEU A 251 17.77 6.47 8.16
N CYS A 252 17.00 7.32 7.52
CA CYS A 252 17.06 8.76 7.72
C CYS A 252 15.77 9.25 8.34
N MET A 253 15.88 10.01 9.43
CA MET A 253 14.74 10.54 10.16
C MET A 253 14.71 12.06 10.02
N VAL A 254 13.53 12.59 9.69
CA VAL A 254 13.29 14.04 9.61
C VAL A 254 12.23 14.39 10.61
N ASN A 255 12.43 15.46 11.37
CA ASN A 255 11.36 15.98 12.20
C ASN A 255 10.44 16.84 11.33
N VAL A 256 9.28 16.30 10.94
CA VAL A 256 8.25 17.04 10.21
C VAL A 256 7.36 17.73 11.24
N GLY A 257 7.84 18.86 11.80
CA GLY A 257 7.07 19.61 12.80
C GLY A 257 7.91 20.43 13.77
N ARG A 258 7.81 21.75 13.62
CA ARG A 258 8.31 22.85 14.49
C ARG A 258 9.80 22.87 14.90
N ARG A 259 10.38 24.02 14.54
CA ARG A 259 11.70 24.61 14.85
C ARG A 259 12.88 24.01 14.10
N ASP A 260 13.60 24.94 13.45
CA ASP A 260 14.84 24.75 12.72
C ASP A 260 15.82 23.88 13.51
N TRP A 261 16.28 22.80 12.88
CA TRP A 261 17.49 22.15 13.33
C TRP A 261 18.19 21.41 12.18
N GLU A 262 19.38 21.90 11.83
CA GLU A 262 20.41 21.16 11.11
C GLU A 262 21.06 20.14 12.05
N GLY A 263 20.36 19.03 12.27
CA GLY A 263 20.80 17.99 13.17
C GLY A 263 21.63 16.91 12.53
N ARG A 264 22.95 17.09 12.49
CA ARG A 264 23.92 16.02 12.22
C ARG A 264 23.88 14.96 13.33
N GLY A 265 22.88 14.08 13.27
CA GLY A 265 22.86 12.80 13.96
C GLY A 265 23.69 11.80 13.15
N ARG A 266 24.91 11.54 13.60
CA ARG A 266 25.91 10.72 12.90
C ARG A 266 25.46 9.24 12.86
N ILE A 267 24.68 8.86 11.86
CA ILE A 267 24.79 7.55 11.20
C ILE A 267 25.58 7.86 9.92
N ARG A 268 26.85 7.45 9.86
CA ARG A 268 27.83 7.89 8.84
C ARG A 268 27.27 7.73 7.42
N GLY A 269 26.98 8.86 6.77
CA GLY A 269 26.51 9.02 5.41
C GLY A 269 26.07 10.46 5.23
N GLU A 270 26.59 11.16 4.23
CA GLU A 270 26.13 12.50 3.88
C GLU A 270 24.64 12.42 3.55
N MET A 271 23.81 12.96 4.46
CA MET A 271 22.38 13.07 4.24
C MET A 271 22.14 14.21 3.24
N PRO A 272 21.12 14.08 2.36
CA PRO A 272 20.66 15.20 1.56
C PRO A 272 20.36 16.40 2.46
N ALA A 273 21.07 17.50 2.31
CA ALA A 273 20.78 18.71 3.07
C ALA A 273 19.44 19.32 2.62
N GLY A 274 18.76 20.01 3.53
CA GLY A 274 17.65 20.91 3.17
C GLY A 274 16.30 20.27 2.86
N TRP A 275 16.06 18.98 3.19
CA TRP A 275 14.68 18.48 3.13
C TRP A 275 13.82 19.09 4.24
N ARG A 276 12.54 19.34 3.94
CA ARG A 276 11.48 19.56 4.91
C ARG A 276 10.17 19.06 4.28
N GLY A 277 9.33 18.48 5.12
CA GLY A 277 8.05 17.89 4.69
C GLY A 277 8.11 16.37 4.57
N PRO A 278 7.01 15.74 4.12
CA PRO A 278 6.91 14.29 4.06
C PRO A 278 7.75 13.78 2.90
N ALA A 279 8.38 12.63 3.13
CA ALA A 279 9.33 12.05 2.20
C ALA A 279 9.21 10.54 2.16
N ALA A 280 9.50 9.96 1.00
CA ALA A 280 9.60 8.52 0.83
C ALA A 280 10.72 8.18 -0.14
N ALA A 281 11.31 7.00 0.04
CA ALA A 281 12.28 6.46 -0.90
C ALA A 281 11.62 5.43 -1.81
N MET A 282 11.92 5.53 -3.10
CA MET A 282 11.57 4.56 -4.12
C MET A 282 12.72 3.57 -4.27
N GLU A 283 12.42 2.28 -4.05
CA GLU A 283 13.38 1.16 -4.07
C GLU A 283 14.67 1.38 -3.26
N GLU A 284 14.60 2.18 -2.17
CA GLU A 284 15.76 2.62 -1.38
C GLU A 284 16.85 3.40 -2.15
N GLU A 285 16.61 3.82 -3.39
CA GLU A 285 17.61 4.50 -4.21
C GLU A 285 17.36 5.99 -4.38
N THR A 286 16.11 6.37 -4.67
CA THR A 286 15.74 7.77 -4.92
C THR A 286 14.77 8.26 -3.87
N ILE A 287 15.11 9.37 -3.19
CA ILE A 287 14.23 10.02 -2.22
C ILE A 287 13.38 11.06 -2.94
N TYR A 288 12.10 11.07 -2.62
CA TYR A 288 11.13 12.08 -3.02
C TYR A 288 10.66 12.84 -1.78
N VAL A 289 10.50 14.16 -1.92
CA VAL A 289 10.00 15.03 -0.85
C VAL A 289 8.94 15.97 -1.42
N VAL A 290 7.93 16.26 -0.61
CA VAL A 290 6.95 17.31 -0.92
C VAL A 290 7.27 18.53 -0.08
N ASP A 291 7.51 19.65 -0.76
CA ASP A 291 7.53 20.96 -0.12
C ASP A 291 6.08 21.37 0.16
N GLU A 292 5.62 21.16 1.39
CA GLU A 292 4.23 21.44 1.80
C GLU A 292 3.85 22.91 1.69
N SER A 293 4.82 23.83 1.67
CA SER A 293 4.55 25.25 1.59
C SER A 293 4.32 25.70 0.15
N LYS A 294 5.16 25.21 -0.77
CA LYS A 294 5.06 25.49 -2.21
C LYS A 294 4.04 24.60 -2.90
N GLY A 295 3.85 23.37 -2.42
CA GLY A 295 3.11 22.33 -3.13
C GLY A 295 3.93 21.70 -4.26
N SER A 296 5.26 21.60 -4.09
CA SER A 296 6.15 21.04 -5.12
C SER A 296 6.70 19.67 -4.71
N LEU A 297 6.55 18.68 -5.58
CA LEU A 297 7.22 17.38 -5.45
C LEU A 297 8.62 17.46 -6.06
N LYS A 298 9.63 17.08 -5.29
CA LYS A 298 11.04 17.10 -5.69
C LYS A 298 11.65 15.70 -5.54
N LYS A 299 12.55 15.33 -6.44
CA LYS A 299 13.44 14.17 -6.29
C LYS A 299 14.85 14.62 -5.91
N TYR A 300 15.53 13.81 -5.12
CA TYR A 300 16.93 14.02 -4.81
C TYR A 300 17.83 13.48 -5.93
N ASP A 301 18.63 14.35 -6.53
CA ASP A 301 19.70 14.00 -7.46
C ASP A 301 21.03 13.90 -6.69
N HIS A 302 21.44 12.67 -6.42
CA HIS A 302 22.65 12.38 -5.66
C HIS A 302 23.96 12.72 -6.41
N VAL A 303 23.91 12.91 -7.74
CA VAL A 303 25.09 13.29 -8.53
C VAL A 303 25.33 14.79 -8.39
N LYS A 304 24.26 15.58 -8.35
CA LYS A 304 24.31 17.04 -8.22
C LYS A 304 24.22 17.53 -6.77
N ASP A 305 23.96 16.62 -5.83
CA ASP A 305 23.61 16.95 -4.43
C ASP A 305 22.52 18.03 -4.37
N ALA A 306 21.44 17.81 -5.13
CA ALA A 306 20.40 18.82 -5.34
C ALA A 306 19.00 18.23 -5.41
N TRP A 307 18.01 19.00 -4.97
CA TRP A 307 16.60 18.69 -5.14
C TRP A 307 16.09 19.20 -6.49
N VAL A 308 15.59 18.30 -7.32
CA VAL A 308 15.05 18.60 -8.65
C VAL A 308 13.53 18.53 -8.60
N GLU A 309 12.87 19.62 -8.95
CA GLU A 309 11.40 19.67 -9.03
C GLU A 309 10.88 18.81 -10.18
N ILE A 310 9.82 18.05 -9.90
CA ILE A 310 9.13 17.20 -10.88
C ILE A 310 7.81 17.83 -11.28
N VAL A 311 7.02 18.21 -10.27
CA VAL A 311 5.70 18.82 -10.46
C VAL A 311 5.43 19.80 -9.32
N GLU A 312 4.76 20.89 -9.65
CA GLU A 312 4.20 21.84 -8.70
C GLU A 312 2.68 21.85 -8.85
N ASN A 313 1.97 21.72 -7.74
CA ASN A 313 0.52 21.70 -7.69
C ASN A 313 0.02 22.17 -6.32
N GLU A 314 -0.92 23.11 -6.33
CA GLU A 314 -1.61 23.61 -5.14
C GLU A 314 -2.19 22.50 -4.26
N MET A 315 -2.64 21.38 -4.83
CA MET A 315 -3.16 20.23 -4.07
C MET A 315 -2.13 19.57 -3.16
N LEU A 316 -0.84 19.74 -3.43
CA LEU A 316 0.25 19.18 -2.62
C LEU A 316 0.61 20.09 -1.43
N LYS A 317 0.03 21.29 -1.33
CA LYS A 317 0.23 22.15 -0.16
C LYS A 317 -0.35 21.49 1.09
N GLY A 318 0.41 21.51 2.18
CA GLY A 318 0.07 20.84 3.43
C GLY A 318 -0.02 19.32 3.34
N ALA A 319 0.70 18.69 2.40
CA ALA A 319 0.77 17.24 2.29
C ALA A 319 1.09 16.59 3.64
N GLN A 320 0.33 15.56 4.02
CA GLN A 320 0.47 14.91 5.32
C GLN A 320 1.43 13.72 5.29
N GLN A 321 1.48 12.99 4.16
CA GLN A 321 2.29 11.78 4.00
C GLN A 321 2.63 11.55 2.54
N VAL A 322 3.74 10.86 2.28
CA VAL A 322 4.17 10.44 0.94
C VAL A 322 4.52 8.95 0.96
N ALA A 323 4.16 8.22 -0.10
CA ALA A 323 4.64 6.88 -0.39
C ALA A 323 5.17 6.81 -1.83
N ALA A 324 6.27 6.11 -2.07
CA ALA A 324 6.92 6.05 -3.39
C ALA A 324 7.36 4.62 -3.75
N ALA A 325 6.94 4.13 -4.92
CA ALA A 325 7.35 2.83 -5.46
C ALA A 325 6.97 2.69 -6.95
N GLY A 326 7.76 1.95 -7.72
CA GLY A 326 7.42 1.54 -9.10
C GLY A 326 7.10 2.72 -10.03
N GLY A 327 7.90 3.78 -9.95
CA GLY A 327 7.74 4.99 -10.77
C GLY A 327 6.56 5.88 -10.38
N ARG A 328 5.93 5.65 -9.23
CA ARG A 328 4.83 6.48 -8.74
C ARG A 328 5.10 7.02 -7.34
N VAL A 329 4.64 8.24 -7.11
CA VAL A 329 4.60 8.88 -5.80
C VAL A 329 3.15 9.19 -5.46
N CYS A 330 2.68 8.66 -4.35
CA CYS A 330 1.34 8.90 -3.81
C CYS A 330 1.47 9.88 -2.64
N VAL A 331 0.72 10.98 -2.69
CA VAL A 331 0.74 12.05 -1.69
C VAL A 331 -0.64 12.15 -1.05
N LEU A 332 -0.68 12.03 0.28
CA LEU A 332 -1.89 12.31 1.06
C LEU A 332 -2.04 13.82 1.24
N CYS A 333 -3.11 14.40 0.71
CA CYS A 333 -3.35 15.84 0.73
C CYS A 333 -3.75 16.37 2.12
N ALA A 334 -3.67 17.69 2.31
CA ALA A 334 -3.95 18.37 3.59
C ALA A 334 -5.35 18.13 4.16
N ASP A 335 -6.34 17.87 3.32
CA ASP A 335 -7.71 17.57 3.76
C ASP A 335 -7.86 16.16 4.37
N GLY A 336 -6.93 15.26 4.09
CA GLY A 336 -6.98 13.86 4.49
C GLY A 336 -8.07 13.05 3.78
N VAL A 337 -8.65 13.55 2.68
CA VAL A 337 -9.72 12.86 1.91
C VAL A 337 -9.38 12.70 0.43
N ARG A 338 -8.21 13.20 0.00
CA ARG A 338 -7.70 13.01 -1.37
C ARG A 338 -6.28 12.48 -1.35
N ILE A 339 -5.98 11.62 -2.34
CA ILE A 339 -4.64 11.12 -2.59
C ILE A 339 -4.24 11.51 -4.01
N THR A 340 -3.19 12.32 -4.14
CA THR A 340 -2.64 12.68 -5.46
C THR A 340 -1.58 11.66 -5.85
N VAL A 341 -1.73 11.05 -7.02
CA VAL A 341 -0.74 10.12 -7.57
C VAL A 341 0.02 10.82 -8.69
N VAL A 342 1.35 10.80 -8.60
CA VAL A 342 2.27 11.37 -9.59
C VAL A 342 3.06 10.25 -10.23
N ASP A 343 2.94 10.12 -11.56
CA ASP A 343 3.87 9.36 -12.39
C ASP A 343 5.13 10.21 -12.60
N VAL A 344 6.23 9.81 -11.97
CA VAL A 344 7.46 10.61 -11.93
C VAL A 344 8.26 10.55 -13.22
N ALA A 345 8.01 9.54 -14.07
CA ALA A 345 8.66 9.42 -15.37
C ALA A 345 7.95 10.28 -16.42
N ALA A 346 6.62 10.29 -16.40
CA ALA A 346 5.80 11.09 -17.32
C ALA A 346 5.52 12.52 -16.81
N ALA A 347 5.90 12.83 -15.56
CA ALA A 347 5.53 14.06 -14.86
C ALA A 347 4.01 14.35 -14.91
N ARG A 348 3.19 13.29 -14.88
CA ARG A 348 1.72 13.37 -14.96
C ARG A 348 1.12 13.05 -13.60
N GLN A 349 0.03 13.72 -13.26
CA GLN A 349 -0.67 13.52 -12.00
C GLN A 349 -2.16 13.31 -12.19
N TRP A 350 -2.78 12.60 -11.25
CA TRP A 350 -4.24 12.44 -11.13
C TRP A 350 -4.60 12.20 -9.66
N VAL A 351 -5.88 12.36 -9.34
CA VAL A 351 -6.40 12.15 -7.98
C VAL A 351 -7.05 10.78 -7.90
N VAL A 352 -6.82 10.10 -6.78
CA VAL A 352 -7.59 8.94 -6.35
C VAL A 352 -8.51 9.42 -5.23
N ASP A 353 -9.82 9.41 -5.50
CA ASP A 353 -10.82 9.80 -4.53
C ASP A 353 -10.98 8.74 -3.44
N VAL A 354 -11.11 9.20 -2.20
CA VAL A 354 -11.37 8.36 -1.04
C VAL A 354 -12.89 8.16 -0.91
N PRO A 355 -13.38 7.00 -0.46
CA PRO A 355 -14.80 6.79 -0.25
C PRO A 355 -15.41 7.85 0.68
N SER A 356 -16.63 8.29 0.37
CA SER A 356 -17.34 9.29 1.16
C SER A 356 -17.51 8.85 2.61
N GLY A 357 -17.34 9.78 3.55
CA GLY A 357 -17.49 9.49 4.98
C GLY A 357 -16.24 8.94 5.65
N PHE A 358 -15.10 8.88 4.95
CA PHE A 358 -13.81 8.42 5.51
C PHE A 358 -12.72 9.49 5.44
N GLN A 359 -11.77 9.39 6.37
CA GLN A 359 -10.51 10.12 6.37
C GLN A 359 -9.34 9.14 6.30
N VAL A 360 -8.33 9.46 5.49
CA VAL A 360 -7.12 8.64 5.34
C VAL A 360 -6.13 8.94 6.45
N MET A 361 -5.69 7.89 7.14
CA MET A 361 -4.76 7.94 8.26
C MET A 361 -3.33 7.58 7.86
N ALA A 362 -3.20 6.67 6.89
CA ALA A 362 -1.91 6.32 6.32
C ALA A 362 -2.09 5.80 4.89
N VAL A 363 -1.07 5.99 4.05
CA VAL A 363 -0.98 5.48 2.68
C VAL A 363 0.30 4.68 2.50
N HIS A 364 0.21 3.57 1.77
CA HIS A 364 1.32 2.67 1.48
C HIS A 364 1.21 2.16 0.05
N ILE A 365 2.33 1.77 -0.55
CA ILE A 365 2.34 1.11 -1.85
C ILE A 365 2.87 -0.31 -1.65
N LEU A 366 2.06 -1.29 -2.03
CA LEU A 366 2.40 -2.71 -1.92
C LEU A 366 2.00 -3.44 -3.22
N PRO A 367 2.46 -4.68 -3.44
CA PRO A 367 1.90 -5.54 -4.47
C PRO A 367 0.36 -5.58 -4.39
N ARG A 368 -0.29 -5.53 -5.56
CA ARG A 368 -1.73 -5.74 -5.66
C ARG A 368 -2.10 -7.13 -5.10
N LEU A 369 -3.28 -7.21 -4.49
CA LEU A 369 -3.87 -8.45 -4.04
C LEU A 369 -3.92 -9.49 -5.18
N SER A 370 -3.49 -10.71 -4.88
CA SER A 370 -3.56 -11.83 -5.81
C SER A 370 -4.89 -12.56 -5.64
N HIS A 371 -5.91 -12.21 -6.44
CA HIS A 371 -7.21 -12.86 -6.35
C HIS A 371 -7.07 -14.38 -6.44
N SER A 372 -7.47 -15.05 -5.36
CA SER A 372 -7.43 -16.50 -5.22
C SER A 372 -8.39 -17.23 -6.16
N ASP A 373 -9.31 -16.52 -6.82
CA ASP A 373 -10.29 -17.06 -7.78
C ASP A 373 -9.65 -17.83 -8.95
N PHE A 374 -8.36 -17.63 -9.23
CA PHE A 374 -7.62 -18.35 -10.27
C PHE A 374 -6.72 -19.48 -9.74
N ARG A 375 -6.72 -19.76 -8.42
CA ARG A 375 -5.97 -20.89 -7.81
C ARG A 375 -6.75 -22.21 -7.78
N THR A 376 -8.02 -22.20 -8.17
CA THR A 376 -8.82 -23.41 -8.33
C THR A 376 -9.21 -23.58 -9.78
N LYS A 377 -8.39 -24.35 -10.50
CA LYS A 377 -8.84 -25.40 -11.43
C LYS A 377 -7.67 -26.31 -11.76
#